data_AF-A0A7L5UKA6-F1
#
_entry.id   AF-A0A7L5UKA6-F1
#
_cell.length_a   1.000
_cell.length_b   1.000
_cell.length_c   1.000
_cell.angle_alpha   90.00
_cell.angle_beta   90.00
_cell.angle_gamma   90.00
#
_symmetry.space_group_name_H-M   'P 1'
#
loop_
_entity.id
_entity.type
_entity.pdbx_description
1 polymer ?
#
loop_
_entity_poly.entity_id
_entity_poly.type
_entity_poly.pdbx_seq_one_letter_code
_entity_poly.pdbx_strand_id
1 'polypeptide(L)'
;MTLFPKVNTQRVADQVSDFFLCDDFEHPRNYSRIVRRANVIMGLTGDSGDVTGIRGSAPGNVAENRLIENDEYYRAEIVVKQAINACSTRSRIILTERYVNHSKVWMIQRLINLTGNDSYQKADRLARLEFADAIDAVKDKFLVSDELIPSFLKEEESRMKTGREQDEK
;
A
#
# COMPACT_ATOMS: atom_id res chain seq x y z
N MET A 1 -14.97 25.03 21.00
CA MET A 1 -13.94 23.96 21.01
C MET A 1 -14.38 22.91 20.02
N THR A 2 -13.76 22.87 18.84
CA THR A 2 -13.99 21.83 17.84
C THR A 2 -13.40 20.52 18.35
N LEU A 3 -14.25 19.54 18.70
CA LEU A 3 -13.80 18.16 18.92
C LEU A 3 -13.20 17.69 17.60
N PHE A 4 -11.92 17.33 17.60
CA PHE A 4 -11.34 16.60 16.48
C PHE A 4 -12.19 15.37 16.18
N PRO A 5 -12.50 15.08 14.92
CA PRO A 5 -13.27 13.90 14.55
C PRO A 5 -12.63 12.65 15.17
N LYS A 6 -13.44 11.85 15.90
CA LYS A 6 -12.98 10.60 16.50
C LYS A 6 -12.80 9.57 15.39
N VAL A 7 -11.56 9.43 14.91
CA VAL A 7 -11.20 8.36 13.96
C VAL A 7 -11.58 7.00 14.56
N ASN A 8 -12.42 6.24 13.84
CA ASN A 8 -12.76 4.88 14.23
C ASN A 8 -11.58 3.93 13.94
N THR A 9 -10.73 3.75 14.96
CA THR A 9 -9.52 2.92 14.88
C THR A 9 -9.77 1.47 14.48
N GLN A 10 -10.95 0.90 14.80
CA GLN A 10 -11.27 -0.45 14.36
C GLN A 10 -11.52 -0.50 12.85
N ARG A 11 -12.36 0.43 12.36
CA ARG A 11 -12.63 0.57 10.93
C ARG A 11 -11.35 0.77 10.12
N VAL A 12 -10.46 1.65 10.58
CA VAL A 12 -9.16 1.90 9.93
C VAL A 12 -8.33 0.63 9.85
N ALA A 13 -8.21 -0.10 10.97
CA ALA A 13 -7.45 -1.34 10.97
C ALA A 13 -8.06 -2.39 10.02
N ASP A 14 -9.38 -2.47 9.93
CA ASP A 14 -10.04 -3.41 9.02
C ASP A 14 -9.81 -3.02 7.55
N GLN A 15 -9.93 -1.74 7.22
CA GLN A 15 -9.61 -1.22 5.87
C GLN A 15 -8.15 -1.49 5.45
N VAL A 16 -7.19 -1.32 6.36
CA VAL A 16 -5.78 -1.66 6.08
C VAL A 16 -5.62 -3.16 5.84
N SER A 17 -6.31 -3.99 6.62
CA SER A 17 -6.28 -5.44 6.42
C SER A 17 -6.86 -5.82 5.05
N ASP A 18 -7.98 -5.22 4.66
CA ASP A 18 -8.64 -5.46 3.38
C ASP A 18 -7.75 -5.01 2.21
N PHE A 19 -7.09 -3.85 2.33
CA PHE A 19 -6.13 -3.37 1.33
C PHE A 19 -5.03 -4.40 1.02
N PHE A 20 -4.53 -5.11 2.03
CA PHE A 20 -3.50 -6.12 1.83
C PHE A 20 -4.02 -7.50 1.45
N LEU A 21 -5.16 -7.93 2.01
CA LEU A 21 -5.59 -9.33 1.95
C LEU A 21 -6.74 -9.61 0.98
N CYS A 22 -7.52 -8.60 0.60
CA CYS A 22 -8.68 -8.79 -0.27
C CYS A 22 -8.25 -8.76 -1.75
N ASP A 23 -8.15 -9.92 -2.41
CA ASP A 23 -7.94 -10.03 -3.86
C ASP A 23 -9.27 -10.27 -4.58
N ASP A 24 -10.21 -9.34 -4.43
CA ASP A 24 -11.51 -9.38 -5.10
C ASP A 24 -11.51 -8.50 -6.37
N PHE A 25 -12.16 -8.98 -7.43
CA PHE A 25 -12.35 -8.26 -8.69
C PHE A 25 -13.15 -6.97 -8.50
N GLU A 26 -14.07 -6.93 -7.52
CA GLU A 26 -14.87 -5.75 -7.19
C GLU A 26 -14.10 -4.73 -6.33
N HIS A 27 -12.96 -5.12 -5.75
CA HIS A 27 -12.08 -4.26 -4.94
C HIS A 27 -10.74 -4.04 -5.65
N PRO A 28 -10.70 -3.16 -6.68
CA PRO A 28 -9.48 -2.94 -7.48
C PRO A 28 -8.34 -2.29 -6.70
N ARG A 29 -8.53 -1.97 -5.41
CA ARG A 29 -7.63 -1.20 -4.55
C ARG A 29 -6.92 -2.10 -3.55
N ASN A 30 -6.23 -3.12 -4.05
CA ASN A 30 -5.49 -4.05 -3.21
C ASN A 30 -4.01 -4.10 -3.57
N TYR A 31 -3.19 -4.39 -2.56
CA TYR A 31 -1.74 -4.43 -2.67
C TYR A 31 -1.25 -5.44 -3.72
N SER A 32 -1.90 -6.61 -3.81
CA SER A 32 -1.57 -7.66 -4.79
C SER A 32 -1.69 -7.18 -6.24
N ARG A 33 -2.69 -6.36 -6.56
CA ARG A 33 -2.84 -5.75 -7.89
C ARG A 33 -1.73 -4.73 -8.15
N ILE A 34 -1.39 -3.91 -7.15
CA ILE A 34 -0.30 -2.94 -7.26
C ILE A 34 1.01 -3.66 -7.60
N VAL A 35 1.37 -4.69 -6.84
CA VAL A 35 2.58 -5.48 -7.07
C VAL A 35 2.56 -6.16 -8.44
N ARG A 36 1.44 -6.79 -8.84
CA ARG A 36 1.33 -7.42 -10.18
C ARG A 36 1.56 -6.42 -11.31
N ARG A 37 0.94 -5.24 -11.24
CA ARG A 37 1.06 -4.21 -12.29
C ARG A 37 2.46 -3.59 -12.32
N ALA A 38 3.04 -3.29 -11.17
CA ALA A 38 4.41 -2.82 -11.07
C ALA A 38 5.41 -3.84 -11.68
N ASN A 39 5.23 -5.13 -11.37
CA ASN A 39 6.08 -6.19 -11.92
C ASN A 39 5.94 -6.37 -13.44
N VAL A 40 4.74 -6.22 -14.00
CA VAL A 40 4.54 -6.25 -15.47
C VAL A 40 5.36 -5.16 -16.13
N ILE A 41 5.39 -3.96 -15.56
CA ILE A 41 6.10 -2.81 -16.14
C ILE A 41 7.61 -3.04 -16.06
N MET A 42 8.12 -3.49 -14.92
CA MET A 42 9.52 -3.91 -14.77
C MET A 42 9.91 -5.03 -15.74
N GLY A 43 8.98 -5.95 -16.04
CA GLY A 43 9.20 -7.04 -16.99
C GLY A 43 9.17 -6.58 -18.45
N LEU A 44 8.32 -5.61 -18.80
CA LEU A 44 8.23 -5.02 -20.14
C LEU A 44 9.48 -4.20 -20.50
N THR A 45 10.12 -3.60 -19.51
CA THR A 45 11.35 -2.83 -19.70
C THR A 45 12.58 -3.72 -19.89
N GLY A 46 12.55 -4.95 -19.33
CA GLY A 46 13.62 -5.93 -19.45
C GLY A 46 13.81 -6.58 -20.83
N ASP A 47 12.97 -6.29 -21.82
CA ASP A 47 13.06 -6.83 -23.19
C ASP A 47 13.45 -5.74 -24.20
N SER A 48 14.51 -5.00 -23.90
CA SER A 48 15.24 -4.26 -24.94
C SER A 48 16.11 -5.25 -25.69
N GLY A 49 15.50 -6.02 -26.59
CA GLY A 49 16.21 -6.89 -27.53
C GLY A 49 17.22 -6.09 -28.33
N ASP A 50 18.51 -6.33 -28.06
CA ASP A 50 19.61 -5.89 -28.91
C ASP A 50 19.55 -6.67 -30.24
N VAL A 51 18.74 -6.18 -31.19
CA VAL A 51 18.59 -6.75 -32.54
C VAL A 51 19.60 -6.14 -33.53
N THR A 52 20.43 -5.19 -33.09
CA THR A 52 21.44 -4.57 -33.95
C THR A 52 22.80 -4.70 -33.29
N GLY A 53 23.52 -5.78 -33.61
CA GLY A 53 24.82 -6.16 -33.06
C GLY A 53 25.92 -5.09 -33.12
N ILE A 54 25.77 -4.05 -32.32
CA ILE A 54 26.68 -2.95 -32.10
C ILE A 54 27.02 -3.02 -30.62
N ARG A 55 28.22 -3.57 -30.33
CA ARG A 55 28.84 -3.53 -29.01
C ARG A 55 29.04 -2.08 -28.58
N GLY A 56 28.09 -1.53 -27.85
CA GLY A 56 28.23 -0.22 -27.23
C GLY A 56 26.90 0.42 -26.87
N SER A 57 26.28 0.00 -25.77
CA SER A 57 25.37 0.85 -24.99
C SER A 57 25.32 0.38 -23.54
N ALA A 58 25.39 1.35 -22.64
CA ALA A 58 25.66 1.26 -21.20
C ALA A 58 24.57 0.51 -20.39
N PRO A 59 24.85 0.12 -19.12
CA PRO A 59 23.85 -0.52 -18.27
C PRO A 59 22.67 0.43 -17.99
N GLY A 60 21.46 0.02 -18.38
CA GLY A 60 20.20 0.69 -18.06
C GLY A 60 19.94 1.94 -18.90
N ASN A 61 18.97 1.86 -19.82
CA ASN A 61 18.60 2.98 -20.65
C ASN A 61 17.91 4.05 -19.77
N VAL A 62 18.46 5.28 -19.70
CA VAL A 62 17.92 6.35 -18.83
C VAL A 62 16.43 6.65 -19.14
N ALA A 63 16.01 6.45 -20.39
CA ALA A 63 14.62 6.57 -20.79
C ALA A 63 13.71 5.48 -20.22
N GLU A 64 14.23 4.25 -20.09
CA GLU A 64 13.54 3.09 -19.52
C GLU A 64 13.34 3.27 -18.02
N ASN A 65 14.38 3.69 -17.30
CA ASN A 65 14.28 4.03 -15.87
C ASN A 65 13.26 5.15 -15.63
N ARG A 66 13.24 6.19 -16.49
CA ARG A 66 12.24 7.26 -16.41
C ARG A 66 10.82 6.76 -16.69
N LEU A 67 10.65 5.77 -17.56
CA LEU A 67 9.33 5.18 -17.85
C LEU A 67 8.80 4.43 -16.62
N ILE A 68 9.67 3.66 -15.94
CA ILE A 68 9.36 2.96 -14.69
C ILE A 68 9.05 3.96 -13.56
N GLU A 69 9.88 4.99 -13.39
CA GLU A 69 9.68 6.03 -12.37
C GLU A 69 8.39 6.84 -12.57
N ASN A 70 7.96 7.00 -13.83
CA ASN A 70 6.73 7.70 -14.15
C ASN A 70 5.47 6.83 -14.02
N ASP A 71 5.61 5.52 -13.84
CA ASP A 71 4.47 4.65 -13.62
C ASP A 71 3.88 4.79 -12.21
N GLU A 72 2.56 4.89 -12.16
CA GLU A 72 1.83 5.11 -10.91
C GLU A 72 1.78 3.85 -10.02
N TYR A 73 1.76 2.65 -10.60
CA TYR A 73 1.78 1.40 -9.84
C TYR A 73 3.15 1.14 -9.20
N TYR A 74 4.24 1.45 -9.91
CA TYR A 74 5.59 1.40 -9.36
C TYR A 74 5.76 2.40 -8.21
N ARG A 75 5.31 3.66 -8.38
CA ARG A 75 5.29 4.64 -7.29
C ARG A 75 4.43 4.18 -6.12
N ALA A 76 3.25 3.60 -6.38
CA ALA A 76 2.38 3.06 -5.34
C ALA A 76 3.04 1.94 -4.53
N GLU A 77 3.77 1.03 -5.20
CA GLU A 77 4.54 -0.02 -4.52
C GLU A 77 5.65 0.57 -3.63
N ILE A 78 6.36 1.59 -4.11
CA ILE A 78 7.36 2.33 -3.33
C ILE A 78 6.71 2.98 -2.10
N VAL A 79 5.56 3.63 -2.28
CA VAL A 79 4.81 4.29 -1.19
C VAL A 79 4.46 3.28 -0.10
N VAL A 80 3.93 2.11 -0.44
CA VAL A 80 3.61 1.06 0.54
C VAL A 80 4.88 0.61 1.28
N LYS A 81 5.97 0.36 0.56
CA LYS A 81 7.25 -0.04 1.18
C LYS A 81 7.80 1.03 2.11
N GLN A 82 7.71 2.30 1.74
CA GLN A 82 8.15 3.43 2.57
C GLN A 82 7.27 3.61 3.80
N ALA A 83 5.95 3.46 3.67
CA ALA A 83 5.02 3.52 4.80
C ALA A 83 5.31 2.40 5.83
N ILE A 84 5.52 1.16 5.37
CA ILE A 84 5.94 0.04 6.22
C ILE A 84 7.26 0.34 6.93
N ASN A 85 8.23 0.94 6.23
CA ASN A 85 9.53 1.28 6.80
C ASN A 85 9.50 2.44 7.81
N ALA A 86 8.51 3.33 7.71
CA ALA A 86 8.31 4.42 8.66
C ALA A 86 7.65 3.97 9.97
N CYS A 87 7.01 2.78 9.99
CA CYS A 87 6.41 2.21 11.19
C CYS A 87 7.47 1.78 12.22
N SER A 88 7.04 1.56 13.47
CA SER A 88 7.92 1.03 14.52
C SER A 88 8.51 -0.33 14.13
N THR A 89 9.65 -0.72 14.72
CA THR A 89 10.34 -1.97 14.36
C THR A 89 9.43 -3.20 14.45
N ARG A 90 8.61 -3.28 15.49
CA ARG A 90 7.66 -4.39 15.68
C ARG A 90 6.55 -4.36 14.63
N SER A 91 5.95 -3.19 14.40
CA SER A 91 4.91 -3.02 13.39
C SER A 91 5.41 -3.34 12.00
N ARG A 92 6.61 -2.88 11.65
CA ARG A 92 7.28 -3.20 10.39
C ARG A 92 7.44 -4.71 10.20
N ILE A 93 7.92 -5.44 11.21
CA ILE A 93 8.03 -6.91 11.13
C ILE A 93 6.66 -7.55 10.90
N ILE A 94 5.62 -7.13 11.64
CA ILE A 94 4.26 -7.67 11.47
C ILE A 94 3.74 -7.37 10.07
N LEU A 95 3.87 -6.14 9.59
CA LEU A 95 3.38 -5.71 8.28
C LEU A 95 4.07 -6.48 7.15
N THR A 96 5.39 -6.54 7.17
CA THR A 96 6.17 -7.28 6.17
C THR A 96 5.83 -8.77 6.21
N GLU A 97 5.89 -9.41 7.37
CA GLU A 97 5.72 -10.86 7.43
C GLU A 97 4.28 -11.29 7.18
N ARG A 98 3.29 -10.63 7.78
CA ARG A 98 1.89 -11.03 7.64
C ARG A 98 1.32 -10.65 6.29
N TYR A 99 1.55 -9.42 5.85
CA TYR A 99 0.78 -8.82 4.76
C TYR A 99 1.54 -8.81 3.43
N VAL A 100 2.88 -8.79 3.44
CA VAL A 100 3.69 -8.87 2.23
C VAL A 100 4.15 -10.30 1.95
N ASN A 101 4.65 -11.00 2.97
CA ASN A 101 5.19 -12.36 2.82
C ASN A 101 4.17 -13.48 3.07
N HIS A 102 2.99 -13.14 3.61
CA HIS A 102 1.93 -14.10 3.99
C HIS A 102 2.40 -15.19 4.96
N SER A 103 3.37 -14.87 5.83
CA SER A 103 3.90 -15.76 6.86
C SER A 103 2.83 -16.12 7.90
N LYS A 104 2.93 -17.33 8.46
CA LYS A 104 1.99 -17.80 9.48
C LYS A 104 2.18 -17.03 10.79
N VAL A 105 1.06 -16.69 11.46
CA VAL A 105 1.05 -15.92 12.72
C VAL A 105 2.01 -16.44 13.79
N TRP A 106 2.10 -17.76 13.96
CA TRP A 106 3.01 -18.36 14.97
C TRP A 106 4.49 -18.08 14.68
N MET A 107 4.89 -17.96 13.41
CA MET A 107 6.26 -17.59 13.05
C MET A 107 6.52 -16.13 13.42
N ILE A 108 5.55 -15.25 13.13
CA ILE A 108 5.63 -13.82 13.42
C ILE A 108 5.72 -13.58 14.92
N GLN A 109 4.87 -14.24 15.70
CA GLN A 109 4.90 -14.20 17.17
C GLN A 109 6.29 -14.53 17.73
N ARG A 110 6.95 -15.54 17.15
CA ARG A 110 8.33 -15.90 17.52
C ARG A 110 9.34 -14.81 17.14
N LEU A 111 9.20 -14.18 15.97
CA LEU A 111 10.10 -13.09 15.53
C LEU A 111 10.01 -11.85 16.43
N ILE A 112 8.81 -11.52 16.93
CA ILE A 112 8.59 -10.32 17.75
C ILE A 112 8.57 -10.60 19.26
N ASN A 113 8.92 -11.82 19.67
CA ASN A 113 8.92 -12.29 21.06
C ASN A 113 7.60 -12.03 21.80
N LEU A 114 6.46 -12.29 21.14
CA LEU A 114 5.14 -12.22 21.77
C LEU A 114 4.58 -13.62 22.00
N THR A 115 4.08 -13.84 23.20
CA THR A 115 3.31 -15.04 23.57
C THR A 115 1.83 -14.70 23.67
N GLY A 116 0.99 -15.64 23.21
CA GLY A 116 -0.46 -15.52 23.27
C GLY A 116 -1.08 -14.79 22.07
N ASN A 117 -2.28 -15.24 21.70
CA ASN A 117 -3.01 -14.69 20.55
C ASN A 117 -3.47 -13.25 20.81
N ASP A 118 -3.98 -12.93 21.99
CA ASP A 118 -4.51 -11.60 22.30
C ASP A 118 -3.44 -10.51 22.22
N SER A 119 -2.24 -10.79 22.74
CA SER A 119 -1.08 -9.90 22.66
C SER A 119 -0.70 -9.64 21.20
N TYR A 120 -0.75 -10.68 20.37
CA TYR A 120 -0.50 -10.55 18.93
C TYR A 120 -1.59 -9.72 18.23
N GLN A 121 -2.87 -9.98 18.48
CA GLN A 121 -3.96 -9.23 17.85
C GLN A 121 -3.90 -7.73 18.21
N LYS A 122 -3.50 -7.38 19.44
CA LYS A 122 -3.27 -5.98 19.84
C LYS A 122 -2.09 -5.36 19.08
N ALA A 123 -0.98 -6.09 18.96
CA ALA A 123 0.21 -5.62 18.23
C ALA A 123 -0.07 -5.47 16.72
N ASP A 124 -0.82 -6.40 16.15
CA ASP A 124 -1.26 -6.38 14.76
C ASP A 124 -2.19 -5.21 14.46
N ARG A 125 -3.16 -4.95 15.35
CA ARG A 125 -4.03 -3.77 15.25
C ARG A 125 -3.22 -2.48 15.32
N LEU A 126 -2.25 -2.39 16.22
CA LEU A 126 -1.34 -1.23 16.30
C LEU A 126 -0.54 -1.06 15.01
N ALA A 127 0.01 -2.15 14.46
CA ALA A 127 0.79 -2.11 13.22
C ALA A 127 -0.03 -1.57 12.05
N ARG A 128 -1.30 -1.97 11.94
CA ARG A 128 -2.22 -1.45 10.91
C ARG A 128 -2.54 0.03 11.10
N LEU A 129 -2.69 0.50 12.34
CA LEU A 129 -2.91 1.91 12.63
C LEU A 129 -1.68 2.78 12.32
N GLU A 130 -0.48 2.32 12.71
CA GLU A 130 0.78 2.98 12.35
C GLU A 130 0.95 3.06 10.82
N PHE A 131 0.61 1.98 10.11
CA PHE A 131 0.65 1.97 8.66
C PHE A 131 -0.31 2.98 8.04
N ALA A 132 -1.55 3.05 8.53
CA ALA A 132 -2.54 4.02 8.05
C ALA A 132 -2.05 5.47 8.18
N ASP A 133 -1.44 5.80 9.31
CA ASP A 133 -0.85 7.12 9.56
C ASP A 133 0.34 7.38 8.62
N ALA A 134 1.26 6.42 8.51
CA ALA A 134 2.44 6.54 7.67
C ALA A 134 2.09 6.66 6.18
N ILE A 135 1.15 5.86 5.67
CA ILE A 135 0.84 5.83 4.25
C ILE A 135 0.07 7.07 3.80
N ASP A 136 -0.81 7.61 4.63
CA ASP A 136 -1.51 8.87 4.33
C ASP A 136 -0.51 10.03 4.22
N ALA A 137 0.56 10.05 5.04
CA ALA A 137 1.62 11.04 4.94
C ALA A 137 2.56 10.83 3.74
N VAL A 138 2.90 9.58 3.41
CA VAL A 138 3.86 9.26 2.34
C VAL A 138 3.20 9.40 0.95
N LYS A 139 1.93 9.03 0.80
CA LYS A 139 1.24 9.02 -0.50
C LYS A 139 1.23 10.39 -1.18
N ASP A 140 0.95 11.45 -0.42
CA ASP A 140 0.91 12.82 -0.92
C ASP A 140 2.27 13.27 -1.49
N LYS A 141 3.38 12.78 -0.92
CA LYS A 141 4.73 13.08 -1.39
C LYS A 141 5.06 12.44 -2.74
N PHE A 142 4.45 11.31 -3.08
CA PHE A 142 4.72 10.54 -4.29
C PHE A 142 3.66 10.71 -5.38
N LEU A 143 2.67 11.59 -5.17
CA LEU A 143 1.60 11.89 -6.13
C LEU A 143 0.85 10.62 -6.59
N VAL A 144 0.59 9.70 -5.66
CA VAL A 144 -0.19 8.48 -5.93
C VAL A 144 -1.66 8.76 -5.64
N SER A 145 -2.54 8.43 -6.59
CA SER A 145 -3.98 8.67 -6.48
C SER A 145 -4.64 7.87 -5.34
N ASP A 146 -5.69 8.46 -4.76
CA ASP A 146 -6.63 7.80 -3.84
C ASP A 146 -7.34 6.59 -4.48
N GLU A 147 -7.35 6.51 -5.81
CA GLU A 147 -7.87 5.36 -6.56
C GLU A 147 -7.00 4.12 -6.39
N LEU A 148 -5.68 4.28 -6.24
CA LEU A 148 -4.73 3.17 -6.06
C LEU A 148 -4.52 2.85 -4.59
N ILE A 149 -4.29 3.88 -3.77
CA ILE A 149 -4.08 3.74 -2.33
C ILE A 149 -5.10 4.63 -1.62
N PRO A 150 -6.13 4.04 -0.98
CA PRO A 150 -7.14 4.82 -0.30
C PRO A 150 -6.52 5.62 0.85
N SER A 151 -7.09 6.79 1.14
CA SER A 151 -6.78 7.45 2.41
C SER A 151 -7.52 6.74 3.55
N PHE A 152 -6.80 6.34 4.58
CA PHE A 152 -7.36 5.54 5.67
C PHE A 152 -7.92 6.42 6.80
N LEU A 153 -7.33 7.61 7.02
CA LEU A 153 -7.68 8.50 8.12
C LEU A 153 -8.65 9.62 7.74
N LYS A 154 -8.85 9.90 6.43
CA LYS A 154 -9.82 10.90 5.97
C LYS A 154 -11.25 10.34 6.12
N GLU A 155 -12.16 11.10 6.72
CA GLU A 155 -13.57 10.73 6.78
C GLU A 155 -14.18 10.71 5.37
N GLU A 156 -15.13 9.80 5.11
CA GLU A 156 -15.83 9.65 3.83
C GLU A 156 -16.81 10.83 3.57
N GLU A 157 -16.39 12.09 3.71
CA GLU A 157 -17.23 13.25 3.36
C GLU A 157 -17.56 13.31 1.86
N SER A 158 -16.85 12.55 1.02
CA SER A 158 -17.00 12.56 -0.44
C SER A 158 -17.98 11.52 -1.00
N ARG A 159 -18.45 10.52 -0.23
CA ARG A 159 -19.41 9.52 -0.74
C ARG A 159 -20.88 9.91 -0.61
N MET A 160 -21.20 10.95 0.16
CA MET A 160 -22.59 11.44 0.31
C MET A 160 -22.96 12.62 -0.61
N LYS A 161 -22.02 13.19 -1.39
CA LYS A 161 -22.32 14.33 -2.27
C LYS A 161 -22.86 13.96 -3.66
N THR A 162 -22.84 12.69 -4.06
CA THR A 162 -23.30 12.27 -5.39
C THR A 162 -24.75 11.78 -5.42
N GLY A 163 -25.48 11.81 -4.30
CA GLY A 163 -26.84 11.26 -4.19
C GLY A 163 -27.95 12.25 -3.81
N ARG A 164 -27.68 13.56 -3.75
CA ARG A 164 -28.68 14.57 -3.34
C ARG A 164 -28.91 15.71 -4.36
N GLU A 165 -28.47 15.53 -5.60
CA GLU A 165 -28.74 16.47 -6.69
C GLU A 165 -29.38 15.75 -7.89
N GLN A 166 -30.38 14.91 -7.67
CA GLN A 166 -31.28 14.42 -8.71
C GLN A 166 -32.67 14.14 -8.11
N ASP A 167 -33.28 15.14 -7.47
CA ASP A 167 -34.72 15.14 -7.15
C ASP A 167 -35.12 16.57 -6.75
N GLU A 168 -34.95 17.53 -7.67
CA GLU A 168 -35.63 18.82 -7.61
C GLU A 168 -35.49 19.52 -8.99
N LYS A 169 -36.38 19.16 -9.92
CA LYS A 169 -36.86 20.03 -10.99
C LYS A 169 -38.15 19.51 -11.60
#